data_AF-A0A6A6K9F0-F1
#
_entry.id   AF-A0A6A6K9F0-F1
#
_cell.length_a   1.000
_cell.length_b   1.000
_cell.length_c   1.000
_cell.angle_alpha   90.00
_cell.angle_beta   90.00
_cell.angle_gamma   90.00
#
_symmetry.space_group_name_H-M   'P 1'
#
loop_
_entity.id
_entity.type
_entity.pdbx_description
1 polymer ?
#
loop_
_entity_poly.entity_id
_entity_poly.type
_entity_poly.pdbx_seq_one_letter_code
_entity_poly.pdbx_strand_id
1 'polypeptide(L)'
;MEVMNTVLSAMSLDYPAEKLHVCLSDDGGAAITLHGMREAWKFARWWLPFCSRYGIKTRCPNAYFSGGEDEYNHHKSTQFIADREKIQEEYENLKQGIVRARENGFHGERNSWKRWNHSPIIELQWHGMDGVKGPILSGTNFYINRQSLFASNIREVRDFKEVKNSFGLDYQLPRSMRKGADDYPSLLEDTKVLASCKHEDDSKWGDKVGFIYNTVVEDFLTGLKLRCKGWKSVYLSPARPQFLATSPTNLNDLLIQNTRRSSGLLGVGISKCCPLIYGPSRMSFHQSLCYAECAFFPLFYCLSLCCFATIPQLCLLSGIYLYPEVTSSL
;
A
#
# COMPACT_ATOMS: atom_id res chain seq x y z
N MET A 1 -10.18 12.00 -9.98
CA MET A 1 -8.89 12.64 -10.32
C MET A 1 -7.71 11.99 -9.63
N GLU A 2 -7.71 11.85 -8.30
CA GLU A 2 -6.55 11.31 -7.56
C GLU A 2 -6.09 9.93 -8.07
N VAL A 3 -7.01 8.98 -8.24
CA VAL A 3 -6.71 7.66 -8.82
C VAL A 3 -6.02 7.77 -10.18
N MET A 4 -6.49 8.64 -11.06
CA MET A 4 -5.95 8.79 -12.41
C MET A 4 -4.54 9.41 -12.40
N ASN A 5 -4.27 10.33 -11.47
CA ASN A 5 -2.91 10.85 -11.28
C ASN A 5 -1.93 9.76 -10.84
N THR A 6 -2.35 8.85 -9.95
CA THR A 6 -1.53 7.71 -9.53
C THR A 6 -1.28 6.75 -10.70
N VAL A 7 -2.31 6.43 -11.50
CA VAL A 7 -2.18 5.60 -12.71
C VAL A 7 -1.18 6.22 -13.69
N LEU A 8 -1.32 7.51 -14.01
CA LEU A 8 -0.41 8.23 -14.91
C LEU A 8 1.02 8.30 -14.36
N SER A 9 1.17 8.46 -13.05
CA SER A 9 2.47 8.42 -12.38
C SER A 9 3.12 7.03 -12.49
N ALA A 10 2.34 5.96 -12.33
CA ALA A 10 2.82 4.59 -12.48
C ALA A 10 3.21 4.28 -13.93
N MET A 11 2.40 4.70 -14.91
CA MET A 11 2.67 4.50 -16.34
C MET A 11 3.90 5.27 -16.83
N SER A 12 4.31 6.34 -16.14
CA SER A 12 5.47 7.17 -16.49
C SER A 12 6.74 6.81 -15.72
N LEU A 13 6.75 5.66 -15.04
CA LEU A 13 7.98 5.12 -14.46
C LEU A 13 9.02 4.87 -15.55
N ASP A 14 10.28 5.14 -15.20
CA ASP A 14 11.42 4.92 -16.09
C ASP A 14 11.79 3.43 -16.10
N TYR A 15 10.99 2.65 -16.81
CA TYR A 15 11.11 1.20 -16.91
C TYR A 15 10.78 0.73 -18.34
N PRO A 16 11.37 -0.36 -18.85
CA PRO A 16 11.05 -0.86 -20.18
C PRO A 16 9.56 -1.13 -20.35
N ALA A 17 8.98 -0.59 -21.42
CA ALA A 17 7.54 -0.60 -21.67
C ALA A 17 6.97 -2.02 -21.80
N GLU A 18 7.78 -2.96 -22.28
CA GLU A 18 7.43 -4.38 -22.41
C GLU A 18 7.46 -5.16 -21.09
N LYS A 19 7.93 -4.55 -20.00
CA LYS A 19 8.00 -5.17 -18.67
C LYS A 19 7.09 -4.51 -17.63
N LEU A 20 6.74 -3.23 -17.84
CA LEU A 20 5.88 -2.49 -16.94
C LEU A 20 4.41 -2.69 -17.32
N HIS A 21 3.65 -3.31 -16.42
CA HIS A 21 2.20 -3.42 -16.54
C HIS A 21 1.55 -2.72 -15.35
N VAL A 22 0.59 -1.84 -15.63
CA VAL A 22 -0.18 -1.12 -14.62
C VAL A 22 -1.59 -1.69 -14.60
N CYS A 23 -1.99 -2.25 -13.46
CA CYS A 23 -3.33 -2.81 -13.25
C CYS A 23 -4.11 -1.92 -12.29
N LEU A 24 -5.38 -1.66 -12.60
CA LEU A 24 -6.33 -0.96 -11.73
C LEU A 24 -7.50 -1.90 -11.44
N SER A 25 -7.79 -2.12 -10.15
CA SER A 25 -8.97 -2.86 -9.68
C SER A 25 -9.93 -1.88 -9.01
N ASP A 26 -11.23 -2.05 -9.23
CA ASP A 26 -12.30 -1.26 -8.62
C ASP A 26 -13.41 -2.19 -8.16
N ASP A 27 -13.44 -2.46 -6.85
CA ASP A 27 -14.43 -3.35 -6.23
C ASP A 27 -15.85 -2.79 -6.35
N GLY A 28 -16.01 -1.47 -6.49
CA GLY A 28 -17.30 -0.83 -6.71
C GLY A 28 -17.80 -0.91 -8.15
N GLY A 29 -16.95 -1.34 -9.09
CA GLY A 29 -17.29 -1.44 -10.52
C GLY A 29 -17.83 -0.13 -11.11
N ALA A 30 -17.35 1.02 -10.63
CA ALA A 30 -18.01 2.29 -10.89
C ALA A 30 -17.75 2.77 -12.33
N ALA A 31 -18.82 3.14 -13.05
CA ALA A 31 -18.71 3.63 -14.43
C ALA A 31 -17.81 4.87 -14.55
N ILE A 32 -17.77 5.71 -13.51
CA ILE A 32 -16.89 6.89 -13.46
C ILE A 32 -15.41 6.52 -13.40
N THR A 33 -15.05 5.39 -12.78
CA THR A 33 -13.67 4.89 -12.76
C THR A 33 -13.25 4.46 -14.16
N LEU A 34 -14.11 3.71 -14.86
CA LEU A 34 -13.87 3.32 -16.25
C LEU A 34 -13.76 4.52 -17.19
N HIS A 35 -14.64 5.51 -17.04
CA HIS A 35 -14.57 6.75 -17.80
C HIS A 35 -13.26 7.50 -17.52
N GLY A 36 -12.91 7.65 -16.23
CA GLY A 36 -11.65 8.27 -15.81
C GLY A 36 -10.43 7.58 -16.42
N MET A 37 -10.43 6.25 -16.49
CA MET A 37 -9.34 5.48 -17.11
C MET A 37 -9.23 5.75 -18.62
N ARG A 38 -10.36 5.87 -19.33
CA ARG A 38 -10.37 6.22 -20.77
C ARG A 38 -9.82 7.62 -21.03
N GLU A 39 -10.19 8.59 -20.21
CA GLU A 39 -9.66 9.95 -20.30
C GLU A 39 -8.17 10.00 -19.93
N ALA A 40 -7.76 9.29 -18.87
CA ALA A 40 -6.37 9.17 -18.48
C ALA A 40 -5.52 8.54 -19.60
N TRP A 41 -6.03 7.50 -20.27
CA TRP A 41 -5.35 6.88 -21.41
C TRP A 41 -5.14 7.86 -22.58
N LYS A 42 -6.13 8.70 -22.91
CA LYS A 42 -5.97 9.75 -23.93
C LYS A 42 -4.86 10.73 -23.54
N PHE A 43 -4.87 11.21 -22.29
CA PHE A 43 -3.86 12.13 -21.78
C PHE A 43 -2.46 11.48 -21.71
N ALA A 44 -2.36 10.19 -21.39
CA ALA A 44 -1.11 9.46 -21.32
C ALA A 44 -0.31 9.52 -22.63
N ARG A 45 -0.99 9.58 -23.80
CA ARG A 45 -0.35 9.73 -25.12
C ARG A 45 0.49 11.01 -25.23
N TRP A 46 0.18 12.03 -24.44
CA TRP A 46 0.92 13.28 -24.35
C TRP A 46 1.89 13.29 -23.18
N TRP A 47 1.44 12.81 -22.01
CA TRP A 47 2.21 12.84 -20.76
C TRP A 47 3.44 11.94 -20.78
N LEU A 48 3.33 10.71 -21.26
CA LEU A 48 4.44 9.74 -21.21
C LEU A 48 5.63 10.18 -22.09
N PRO A 49 5.43 10.59 -23.36
CA PRO A 49 6.54 11.09 -24.18
C PRO A 49 7.16 12.36 -23.62
N PHE A 50 6.37 13.28 -23.07
CA PHE A 50 6.88 14.49 -22.42
C PHE A 50 7.77 14.16 -21.22
N CYS A 51 7.30 13.24 -20.36
CA CYS A 51 8.03 12.74 -19.20
C CYS A 51 9.37 12.10 -19.56
N SER A 52 9.39 11.28 -20.62
CA SER A 52 10.60 10.62 -21.10
C SER A 52 11.56 11.61 -21.77
N ARG A 53 11.06 12.43 -22.71
CA ARG A 53 11.85 13.39 -23.49
C ARG A 53 12.60 14.39 -22.62
N TYR A 54 11.94 14.94 -21.62
CA TYR A 54 12.51 15.99 -20.76
C TYR A 54 12.99 15.46 -19.41
N GLY A 55 13.03 14.14 -19.20
CA GLY A 55 13.53 13.53 -17.97
C GLY A 55 12.77 13.97 -16.71
N ILE A 56 11.47 14.27 -16.82
CA ILE A 56 10.65 14.86 -15.75
C ILE A 56 10.65 13.96 -14.51
N LYS A 57 11.20 14.43 -13.39
CA LYS A 57 11.34 13.58 -12.20
C LYS A 57 10.04 13.42 -11.41
N THR A 58 9.14 14.41 -11.44
CA THR A 58 7.82 14.35 -10.80
C THR A 58 6.79 13.75 -11.76
N ARG A 59 6.53 12.45 -11.60
CA ARG A 59 5.71 11.65 -12.53
C ARG A 59 4.20 11.84 -12.37
N CYS A 60 3.75 12.27 -11.20
CA CYS A 60 2.35 12.62 -10.94
C CYS A 60 2.02 13.99 -11.57
N PRO A 61 1.11 14.08 -12.56
CA PRO A 61 0.79 15.34 -13.24
C PRO A 61 0.31 16.42 -12.27
N ASN A 62 -0.56 16.07 -11.32
CA ASN A 62 -1.01 17.03 -10.32
C ASN A 62 0.13 17.62 -9.50
N ALA A 63 1.04 16.77 -9.01
CA ALA A 63 2.19 17.22 -8.23
C ALA A 63 3.16 18.06 -9.09
N TYR A 64 3.33 17.69 -10.36
CA TYR A 64 4.17 18.43 -11.30
C TYR A 64 3.64 19.85 -11.59
N PHE A 65 2.34 19.98 -11.86
CA PHE A 65 1.74 21.29 -12.18
C PHE A 65 1.37 22.13 -10.96
N SER A 66 1.27 21.53 -9.77
CA SER A 66 1.00 22.23 -8.51
C SER A 66 2.27 22.61 -7.72
N GLY A 67 3.41 22.00 -8.05
CA GLY A 67 4.69 22.37 -7.45
C GLY A 67 5.14 23.77 -7.88
N GLY A 68 5.78 24.52 -6.98
CA GLY A 68 6.49 25.75 -7.34
C GLY A 68 7.58 25.46 -8.39
N GLU A 69 7.97 26.46 -9.18
CA GLU A 69 8.84 26.30 -10.35
C GLU A 69 10.29 25.85 -10.07
N ASP A 70 10.64 25.48 -8.83
CA ASP A 70 12.02 25.54 -8.31
C ASP A 70 12.78 24.20 -8.20
N GLU A 71 12.41 23.15 -8.94
CA GLU A 71 13.22 21.90 -8.96
C GLU A 71 13.93 21.58 -10.29
N TYR A 72 13.81 22.40 -11.33
CA TYR A 72 14.33 22.04 -12.66
C TYR A 72 15.18 23.14 -13.29
N ASN A 73 16.43 23.22 -12.84
CA ASN A 73 17.54 23.92 -13.51
C ASN A 73 17.95 23.21 -14.81
N HIS A 74 17.05 23.19 -15.80
CA HIS A 74 17.44 23.01 -17.19
C HIS A 74 17.08 24.28 -17.94
N HIS A 75 18.03 24.83 -18.70
CA HIS A 75 17.83 25.90 -19.66
C HIS A 75 16.50 25.68 -20.39
N LYS A 76 15.44 26.41 -20.00
CA LYS A 76 14.09 26.21 -20.52
C LYS A 76 14.10 26.67 -21.98
N SER A 77 14.36 25.73 -22.90
CA SER A 77 14.26 26.00 -24.32
C SER A 77 12.84 26.48 -24.63
N THR A 78 12.69 27.36 -25.62
CA THR A 78 11.37 27.85 -26.04
C THR A 78 10.44 26.68 -26.40
N GLN A 79 11.01 25.58 -26.93
CA GLN A 79 10.29 24.35 -27.22
C GLN A 79 9.76 23.65 -25.96
N PHE A 80 10.55 23.58 -24.88
CA PHE A 80 10.08 22.99 -23.62
C PHE A 80 8.90 23.77 -23.04
N ILE A 81 8.96 25.11 -23.09
CA ILE A 81 7.88 25.98 -22.58
C ILE A 81 6.59 25.73 -23.38
N ALA A 82 6.66 25.76 -24.70
CA ALA A 82 5.51 25.51 -25.57
C ALA A 82 4.93 24.08 -25.39
N ASP A 83 5.80 23.06 -25.30
CA ASP A 83 5.36 21.70 -25.02
C ASP A 83 4.68 21.63 -23.64
N ARG A 84 5.26 22.22 -22.60
CA ARG A 84 4.70 22.22 -21.24
C ARG A 84 3.32 22.88 -21.19
N GLU A 85 3.15 24.03 -21.83
CA GLU A 85 1.85 24.73 -21.91
C GLU A 85 0.78 23.85 -22.56
N LYS A 86 1.12 23.20 -23.68
CA LYS A 86 0.22 22.27 -24.36
C LYS A 86 -0.14 21.07 -23.48
N ILE A 87 0.83 20.46 -22.78
CA ILE A 87 0.55 19.35 -21.87
C ILE A 87 -0.32 19.81 -20.69
N GLN A 88 -0.14 21.04 -20.22
CA GLN A 88 -0.97 21.61 -19.15
C GLN A 88 -2.42 21.78 -19.60
N GLU A 89 -2.65 22.26 -20.83
CA GLU A 89 -4.00 22.34 -21.42
C GLU A 89 -4.66 20.95 -21.51
N GLU A 90 -3.93 19.95 -22.02
CA GLU A 90 -4.43 18.57 -22.09
C GLU A 90 -4.73 17.98 -20.71
N TYR A 91 -3.97 18.36 -19.67
CA TYR A 91 -4.23 17.94 -18.29
C TYR A 91 -5.49 18.59 -17.72
N GLU A 92 -5.75 19.86 -18.04
CA GLU A 92 -7.01 20.53 -17.67
C GLU A 92 -8.21 19.94 -18.43
N ASN A 93 -8.05 19.55 -19.71
CA ASN A 93 -9.07 18.84 -20.46
C ASN A 93 -9.43 17.49 -19.82
N LEU A 94 -8.43 16.72 -19.35
CA LEU A 94 -8.64 15.50 -18.57
C LEU A 94 -9.46 15.78 -17.30
N LYS A 95 -9.08 16.80 -16.51
CA LYS A 95 -9.80 17.19 -15.29
C LYS A 95 -11.26 17.51 -15.59
N GLN A 96 -11.51 18.36 -16.59
CA GLN A 96 -12.85 18.76 -16.98
C GLN A 96 -13.68 17.60 -17.53
N GLY A 97 -13.07 16.68 -18.29
CA GLY A 97 -13.74 15.46 -18.76
C GLY A 97 -14.28 14.64 -17.60
N ILE A 98 -13.46 14.41 -16.58
CA ILE A 98 -13.84 13.64 -15.39
C ILE A 98 -14.90 14.37 -14.55
N VAL A 99 -14.78 15.69 -14.37
CA VAL A 99 -15.78 16.50 -13.64
C VAL A 99 -17.13 16.46 -14.34
N ARG A 100 -17.17 16.69 -15.67
CA ARG A 100 -18.41 16.62 -16.46
C ARG A 100 -19.07 15.25 -16.38
N ALA A 101 -18.29 14.18 -16.45
CA ALA A 101 -18.83 12.82 -16.32
C ALA A 101 -19.43 12.54 -14.93
N ARG A 102 -18.85 13.11 -13.87
CA ARG A 102 -19.40 13.02 -12.52
C ARG A 102 -20.73 13.77 -12.42
N GLU A 103 -20.81 14.97 -12.98
CA GLU A 103 -22.01 15.82 -12.94
C GLU A 103 -23.17 15.25 -13.77
N ASN A 104 -22.87 14.65 -14.93
CA ASN A 104 -23.89 14.03 -15.79
C ASN A 104 -24.40 12.67 -15.28
N GLY A 105 -23.64 11.99 -14.40
CA GLY A 105 -23.98 10.66 -13.88
C GLY A 105 -24.58 10.66 -12.47
N PHE A 106 -24.47 11.76 -11.71
CA PHE A 106 -24.91 11.84 -10.32
C PHE A 106 -25.37 13.27 -9.94
N HIS A 107 -26.66 13.43 -9.64
CA HIS A 107 -27.15 14.57 -8.85
C HIS A 107 -26.93 14.27 -7.36
N GLY A 108 -25.76 14.59 -6.81
CA GLY A 108 -25.48 14.33 -5.39
C GLY A 108 -24.13 14.85 -4.87
N GLU A 109 -24.27 15.87 -4.02
CA GLU A 109 -23.32 16.49 -3.07
C GLU A 109 -21.95 17.02 -3.53
N ARG A 110 -21.90 18.35 -3.52
CA ARG A 110 -20.75 19.20 -3.73
C ARG A 110 -20.21 19.64 -2.35
N ASN A 111 -19.47 18.78 -1.66
CA ASN A 111 -18.77 19.18 -0.44
C ASN A 111 -17.39 19.75 -0.77
N SER A 112 -17.38 21.03 -1.15
CA SER A 112 -16.19 21.87 -1.24
C SER A 112 -15.86 22.43 0.15
N TRP A 113 -15.17 21.63 0.97
CA TRP A 113 -14.55 22.17 2.18
C TRP A 113 -13.14 22.67 1.82
N LYS A 114 -12.93 23.99 1.91
CA LYS A 114 -11.59 24.60 1.86
C LYS A 114 -10.81 24.12 3.10
N ARG A 115 -9.80 23.28 2.86
CA ARG A 115 -8.91 22.68 3.87
C ARG A 115 -7.86 23.70 4.31
N TRP A 116 -7.86 24.03 5.60
CA TRP A 116 -6.87 24.93 6.24
C TRP A 116 -5.88 24.19 7.14
N ASN A 117 -5.69 22.88 6.97
CA ASN A 117 -4.69 22.13 7.72
C ASN A 117 -3.55 21.74 6.78
N HIS A 118 -2.31 22.00 7.20
CA HIS A 118 -1.14 21.45 6.52
C HIS A 118 -1.23 19.92 6.57
N SER A 119 -0.88 19.25 5.47
CA SER A 119 -0.83 17.79 5.47
C SER A 119 0.29 17.34 6.42
N PRO A 120 0.04 16.41 7.36
CA PRO A 120 1.14 15.84 8.14
C PRO A 120 2.06 15.06 7.20
N ILE A 121 3.37 15.26 7.36
CA ILE A 121 4.37 14.41 6.72
C ILE A 121 4.55 13.20 7.62
N ILE A 122 4.15 12.03 7.13
CA ILE A 122 4.38 10.75 7.81
C ILE A 122 5.52 10.07 7.08
N GLU A 123 6.66 9.94 7.76
CA GLU A 123 7.80 9.17 7.27
C GLU A 123 7.83 7.82 8.00
N LEU A 124 7.97 6.75 7.23
CA LEU A 124 8.18 5.41 7.79
C LEU A 124 9.66 5.27 8.16
N GLN A 125 9.94 4.71 9.34
CA GLN A 125 11.31 4.54 9.82
C GLN A 125 11.51 3.08 10.25
N TRP A 126 12.09 2.27 9.35
CA TRP A 126 12.29 0.83 9.59
C TRP A 126 13.77 0.39 9.68
N HIS A 127 14.71 1.34 9.75
CA HIS A 127 16.15 1.05 9.77
C HIS A 127 16.56 0.03 10.85
N GLY A 128 15.97 0.13 12.05
CA GLY A 128 16.25 -0.81 13.14
C GLY A 128 15.83 -2.25 12.83
N MET A 129 14.65 -2.44 12.24
CA MET A 129 14.18 -3.78 11.84
C MET A 129 14.95 -4.34 10.64
N ASP A 130 15.45 -3.45 9.77
CA ASP A 130 16.25 -3.83 8.61
C ASP A 130 17.55 -4.51 9.01
N GLY A 131 18.21 -4.02 10.07
CA GLY A 131 19.40 -4.63 10.66
C GLY A 131 19.18 -6.05 11.22
N VAL A 132 17.93 -6.46 11.43
CA VAL A 132 17.61 -7.83 11.87
C VAL A 132 17.46 -8.76 10.65
N LYS A 133 16.36 -8.66 9.88
CA LYS A 133 16.26 -9.20 8.49
C LYS A 133 15.14 -8.50 7.68
N GLY A 134 14.87 -7.23 7.95
CA GLY A 134 13.92 -6.43 7.17
C GLY A 134 12.64 -5.99 7.90
N PRO A 135 11.96 -4.96 7.34
CA PRO A 135 10.73 -4.38 7.86
C PRO A 135 9.51 -5.31 7.78
N ILE A 136 8.43 -4.91 8.45
CA ILE A 136 7.09 -5.48 8.24
C ILE A 136 6.51 -5.07 6.87
N LEU A 137 5.50 -5.81 6.40
CA LEU A 137 4.73 -5.43 5.22
C LEU A 137 3.69 -4.37 5.62
N SER A 138 3.78 -3.16 5.06
CA SER A 138 3.05 -1.95 5.51
C SER A 138 1.88 -1.52 4.60
N GLY A 139 1.29 -2.44 3.84
CA GLY A 139 0.09 -2.21 3.02
C GLY A 139 0.28 -1.39 1.75
N THR A 140 1.30 -0.54 1.66
CA THR A 140 1.62 0.28 0.48
C THR A 140 3.13 0.38 0.22
N ASN A 141 3.51 0.85 -0.97
CA ASN A 141 4.88 1.26 -1.32
C ASN A 141 5.94 0.15 -1.17
N PHE A 142 5.61 -1.09 -1.57
CA PHE A 142 6.54 -2.21 -1.54
C PHE A 142 6.60 -2.95 -2.88
N TYR A 143 7.70 -3.65 -3.09
CA TYR A 143 7.85 -4.64 -4.15
C TYR A 143 7.85 -6.02 -3.51
N ILE A 144 7.06 -6.95 -4.06
CA ILE A 144 6.97 -8.32 -3.56
C ILE A 144 7.38 -9.32 -4.63
N ASN A 145 8.18 -10.30 -4.24
CA ASN A 145 8.46 -11.42 -5.11
C ASN A 145 7.20 -12.27 -5.23
N ARG A 146 6.65 -12.43 -6.43
CA ARG A 146 5.44 -13.22 -6.67
C ARG A 146 5.52 -14.64 -6.07
N GLN A 147 6.69 -15.27 -6.09
CA GLN A 147 6.88 -16.62 -5.53
C GLN A 147 6.73 -16.68 -4.01
N SER A 148 6.92 -15.56 -3.30
CA SER A 148 6.75 -15.54 -1.85
C SER A 148 5.29 -15.69 -1.43
N LEU A 149 4.36 -15.27 -2.29
CA LEU A 149 2.91 -15.38 -2.07
C LEU A 149 2.37 -16.80 -2.28
N PHE A 150 3.19 -17.75 -2.70
CA PHE A 150 2.74 -19.12 -2.92
C PHE A 150 2.75 -19.94 -1.62
N ALA A 151 1.98 -21.03 -1.58
CA ALA A 151 1.88 -21.89 -0.40
C ALA A 151 3.25 -22.44 0.01
N SER A 152 4.03 -22.86 -0.98
CA SER A 152 5.33 -23.50 -0.83
C SER A 152 6.40 -22.81 -1.68
N ASN A 153 7.67 -22.94 -1.25
CA ASN A 153 8.79 -22.42 -2.01
C ASN A 153 8.97 -23.31 -3.25
N ILE A 154 8.67 -22.79 -4.44
CA ILE A 154 8.75 -23.55 -5.71
C ILE A 154 10.12 -24.24 -5.89
N ARG A 155 11.19 -23.68 -5.31
CA ARG A 155 12.53 -24.28 -5.36
C ARG A 155 12.68 -25.59 -4.56
N GLU A 156 11.83 -25.81 -3.57
CA GLU A 156 11.80 -27.03 -2.75
C GLU A 156 10.73 -28.03 -3.19
N VAL A 157 9.74 -27.56 -3.97
CA VAL A 157 8.64 -28.40 -4.43
C VAL A 157 9.08 -29.23 -5.64
N ARG A 158 9.34 -30.52 -5.40
CA ARG A 158 9.60 -31.50 -6.47
C ARG A 158 8.33 -31.92 -7.22
N ASP A 159 7.15 -31.64 -6.66
CA ASP A 159 5.86 -32.12 -7.19
C ASP A 159 4.93 -30.96 -7.58
N PHE A 160 4.80 -30.75 -8.90
CA PHE A 160 3.87 -29.79 -9.50
C PHE A 160 2.39 -30.02 -9.08
N LYS A 161 2.04 -31.23 -8.64
CA LYS A 161 0.68 -31.58 -8.20
C LYS A 161 0.30 -30.91 -6.88
N GLU A 162 1.25 -30.72 -5.98
CA GLU A 162 1.03 -30.05 -4.69
C GLU A 162 0.80 -28.54 -4.87
N VAL A 163 1.56 -27.92 -5.78
CA VAL A 163 1.36 -26.53 -6.22
C VAL A 163 -0.03 -26.37 -6.83
N LYS A 164 -0.40 -27.26 -7.76
CA LYS A 164 -1.71 -27.25 -8.42
C LYS A 164 -2.87 -27.35 -7.43
N ASN A 165 -2.75 -28.22 -6.43
CA ASN A 165 -3.79 -28.40 -5.41
C ASN A 165 -3.92 -27.20 -4.46
N SER A 166 -2.87 -26.40 -4.27
CA SER A 166 -2.93 -25.24 -3.37
C SER A 166 -3.62 -24.02 -4.01
N PHE A 167 -3.66 -23.91 -5.33
CA PHE A 167 -4.37 -22.84 -6.03
C PHE A 167 -5.86 -23.13 -6.29
N GLY A 168 -6.38 -24.32 -5.97
CA GLY A 168 -7.75 -24.73 -6.31
C GLY A 168 -7.84 -25.38 -7.70
N LEU A 169 -8.95 -26.10 -7.92
CA LEU A 169 -9.25 -26.99 -9.04
C LEU A 169 -8.56 -26.69 -10.38
N ASP A 170 -7.96 -27.74 -10.94
CA ASP A 170 -7.42 -27.82 -12.29
C ASP A 170 -6.69 -26.55 -12.77
N TYR A 171 -5.72 -26.04 -11.97
CA TYR A 171 -4.67 -25.14 -12.44
C TYR A 171 -3.85 -25.87 -13.51
N GLN A 172 -4.44 -26.05 -14.70
CA GLN A 172 -3.70 -25.78 -15.90
C GLN A 172 -3.24 -24.35 -15.68
N LEU A 173 -1.94 -24.17 -15.42
CA LEU A 173 -1.27 -22.93 -15.81
C LEU A 173 -2.00 -22.44 -17.06
N PRO A 174 -2.56 -21.21 -17.06
CA PRO A 174 -3.44 -20.76 -18.14
C PRO A 174 -2.81 -21.16 -19.46
N ARG A 175 -3.61 -21.60 -20.45
CA ARG A 175 -3.06 -22.22 -21.68
C ARG A 175 -1.97 -21.34 -22.32
N SER A 176 -1.98 -20.05 -22.02
CA SER A 176 -0.97 -19.00 -22.23
C SER A 176 0.46 -19.25 -21.70
N MET A 177 0.69 -20.15 -20.75
CA MET A 177 2.06 -20.58 -20.37
C MET A 177 2.52 -21.80 -21.18
N ARG A 178 1.63 -22.49 -21.89
CA ARG A 178 1.94 -23.67 -22.72
C ARG A 178 2.03 -23.34 -24.22
N LYS A 179 1.26 -22.36 -24.67
CA LYS A 179 1.31 -21.77 -26.01
C LYS A 179 1.60 -20.30 -25.79
N GLY A 180 2.58 -19.75 -26.50
CA GLY A 180 2.98 -18.34 -26.37
C GLY A 180 1.80 -17.37 -26.44
N ALA A 181 2.05 -16.11 -26.09
CA ALA A 181 1.08 -15.03 -25.87
C ALA A 181 0.19 -14.62 -27.08
N ASP A 182 0.07 -15.47 -28.10
CA ASP A 182 -0.51 -15.13 -29.41
C ASP A 182 -2.03 -15.37 -29.53
N ASP A 183 -2.68 -16.02 -28.54
CA ASP A 183 -4.13 -16.29 -28.55
C ASP A 183 -4.90 -15.44 -27.51
N TYR A 184 -5.16 -14.18 -27.88
CA TYR A 184 -5.86 -13.20 -27.03
C TYR A 184 -7.27 -13.65 -26.57
N PRO A 185 -8.13 -14.22 -27.44
CA PRO A 185 -9.44 -14.73 -27.01
C PRO A 185 -9.36 -15.78 -25.90
N SER A 186 -8.42 -16.72 -26.00
CA SER A 186 -8.23 -17.74 -24.96
C SER A 186 -7.76 -17.14 -23.64
N LEU A 187 -6.84 -16.18 -23.68
CA LEU A 187 -6.32 -15.50 -22.49
C LEU A 187 -7.40 -14.69 -21.79
N LEU A 188 -8.28 -14.04 -22.56
CA LEU A 188 -9.40 -13.28 -22.01
C LEU A 188 -10.39 -14.19 -21.28
N GLU A 189 -10.70 -15.36 -21.85
CA GLU A 189 -11.60 -16.32 -21.22
C GLU A 189 -11.00 -16.92 -19.94
N ASP A 190 -9.71 -17.32 -19.98
CA ASP A 190 -8.96 -17.76 -18.79
C ASP A 190 -9.00 -16.68 -17.69
N THR A 191 -8.83 -15.40 -18.06
CA THR A 191 -8.86 -14.28 -17.11
C THR A 191 -10.24 -14.12 -16.45
N LYS A 192 -11.33 -14.27 -17.20
CA LYS A 192 -12.70 -14.22 -16.62
C LYS A 192 -12.93 -15.34 -15.62
N VAL A 193 -12.41 -16.54 -15.89
CA VAL A 193 -12.51 -17.68 -14.95
C VAL A 193 -11.74 -17.39 -13.66
N LEU A 194 -10.51 -16.88 -13.78
CA LEU A 194 -9.66 -16.52 -12.63
C LEU A 194 -10.24 -15.36 -11.81
N ALA A 195 -10.90 -14.40 -12.44
CA ALA A 195 -11.55 -13.27 -11.78
C ALA A 195 -12.97 -13.60 -11.24
N SER A 196 -13.45 -14.83 -11.43
CA SER A 196 -14.79 -15.22 -10.98
C SER A 196 -14.85 -15.35 -9.46
N CYS A 197 -16.00 -15.04 -8.87
CA CYS A 197 -16.21 -15.16 -7.42
C CYS A 197 -16.08 -16.61 -6.90
N LYS A 198 -16.17 -17.61 -7.78
CA LYS A 198 -16.05 -19.04 -7.44
C LYS A 198 -14.61 -19.54 -7.49
N HIS A 199 -13.67 -18.72 -7.97
CA HIS A 199 -12.30 -19.18 -8.19
C HIS A 199 -11.62 -19.65 -6.90
N GLU A 200 -11.93 -18.99 -5.79
CA GLU A 200 -11.32 -19.29 -4.49
C GLU A 200 -12.06 -20.36 -3.69
N ASP A 201 -13.22 -20.85 -4.17
CA ASP A 201 -14.00 -21.90 -3.53
C ASP A 201 -13.15 -23.18 -3.39
N ASP A 202 -13.16 -23.78 -2.19
CA ASP A 202 -12.39 -24.99 -1.83
C ASP A 202 -10.87 -24.90 -2.07
N SER A 203 -10.33 -23.71 -2.25
CA SER A 203 -8.90 -23.46 -2.48
C SER A 203 -8.12 -23.21 -1.17
N LYS A 204 -6.80 -22.94 -1.27
CA LYS A 204 -5.97 -22.45 -0.14
C LYS A 204 -5.62 -20.97 -0.25
N TRP A 205 -6.29 -20.23 -1.14
CA TRP A 205 -6.23 -18.77 -1.17
C TRP A 205 -6.70 -18.19 0.16
N GLY A 206 -6.04 -17.13 0.62
CA GLY A 206 -6.38 -16.49 1.89
C GLY A 206 -5.87 -17.21 3.15
N ASP A 207 -5.58 -18.51 3.09
CA ASP A 207 -5.06 -19.28 4.23
C ASP A 207 -3.55 -19.54 4.11
N LYS A 208 -3.11 -20.02 2.94
CA LYS A 208 -1.69 -20.36 2.69
C LYS A 208 -1.08 -19.66 1.48
N VAL A 209 -1.93 -19.26 0.53
CA VAL A 209 -1.59 -18.61 -0.73
C VAL A 209 -2.13 -17.19 -0.72
N GLY A 210 -1.36 -16.24 -1.26
CA GLY A 210 -1.74 -14.84 -1.37
C GLY A 210 -1.63 -14.09 -0.05
N PHE A 211 -2.44 -13.03 0.06
CA PHE A 211 -2.62 -12.30 1.31
C PHE A 211 -3.50 -13.11 2.26
N ILE A 212 -3.19 -13.05 3.56
CA ILE A 212 -3.86 -13.85 4.57
C ILE A 212 -5.17 -13.18 5.03
N TYR A 213 -6.27 -13.91 4.97
CA TYR A 213 -7.63 -13.41 5.26
C TYR A 213 -7.95 -13.43 6.77
N ASN A 214 -9.18 -13.02 7.10
CA ASN A 214 -9.76 -13.01 8.45
C ASN A 214 -9.05 -12.09 9.45
N THR A 215 -8.48 -11.00 8.96
CA THR A 215 -7.93 -9.92 9.78
C THR A 215 -8.13 -8.59 9.06
N VAL A 216 -8.20 -7.49 9.82
CA VAL A 216 -8.24 -6.13 9.27
C VAL A 216 -6.83 -5.55 9.04
N VAL A 217 -5.79 -6.34 9.32
CA VAL A 217 -4.35 -6.03 9.11
C VAL A 217 -3.69 -7.19 8.35
N GLU A 218 -4.25 -7.52 7.19
CA GLU A 218 -3.80 -8.61 6.32
C GLU A 218 -2.36 -8.40 5.86
N ASP A 219 -1.94 -7.16 5.67
CA ASP A 219 -0.57 -6.77 5.37
C ASP A 219 0.41 -7.26 6.45
N PHE A 220 0.16 -6.92 7.72
CA PHE A 220 0.97 -7.33 8.85
C PHE A 220 1.02 -8.84 9.00
N LEU A 221 -0.15 -9.50 8.96
CA LEU A 221 -0.24 -10.96 9.13
C LEU A 221 0.44 -11.71 7.97
N THR A 222 0.25 -11.25 6.74
CA THR A 222 0.94 -11.80 5.56
C THR A 222 2.44 -11.64 5.71
N GLY A 223 2.91 -10.44 6.09
CA GLY A 223 4.31 -10.17 6.41
C GLY A 223 4.86 -11.17 7.43
N LEU A 224 4.18 -11.34 8.57
CA LEU A 224 4.57 -12.29 9.62
C LEU A 224 4.70 -13.72 9.07
N LYS A 225 3.71 -14.20 8.31
CA LYS A 225 3.74 -15.55 7.71
C LYS A 225 4.89 -15.71 6.72
N LEU A 226 5.18 -14.69 5.91
CA LEU A 226 6.32 -14.70 4.99
C LEU A 226 7.64 -14.81 5.74
N ARG A 227 7.83 -14.08 6.85
CA ARG A 227 9.05 -14.19 7.67
C ARG A 227 9.18 -15.56 8.32
N CYS A 228 8.08 -16.12 8.82
CA CYS A 228 8.05 -17.49 9.34
C CYS A 228 8.34 -18.56 8.27
N LYS A 229 8.15 -18.26 6.98
CA LYS A 229 8.56 -19.10 5.84
C LYS A 229 10.03 -18.88 5.43
N GLY A 230 10.77 -18.01 6.13
CA GLY A 230 12.19 -17.74 5.87
C GLY A 230 12.47 -16.61 4.88
N TRP A 231 11.44 -15.97 4.30
CA TRP A 231 11.62 -14.82 3.40
C TRP A 231 12.21 -13.63 4.17
N LYS A 232 13.06 -12.85 3.50
CA LYS A 232 13.63 -11.60 4.03
C LYS A 232 13.00 -10.40 3.32
N SER A 233 12.89 -9.29 4.04
CA SER A 233 12.51 -7.99 3.48
C SER A 233 13.71 -7.05 3.55
N VAL A 234 13.66 -5.95 2.80
CA VAL A 234 14.71 -4.91 2.79
C VAL A 234 14.01 -3.56 2.85
N TYR A 235 14.50 -2.66 3.70
CA TYR A 235 14.07 -1.27 3.74
C TYR A 235 15.01 -0.39 2.93
N LEU A 236 14.47 0.40 2.01
CA LEU A 236 15.24 1.35 1.21
C LEU A 236 14.68 2.76 1.41
N SER A 237 15.53 3.66 1.93
CA SER A 237 15.20 5.08 2.11
C SER A 237 16.18 5.96 1.31
N PRO A 238 15.91 6.22 0.03
CA PRO A 238 16.72 7.12 -0.78
C PRO A 238 16.41 8.58 -0.45
N ALA A 239 17.36 9.49 -0.72
CA ALA A 239 17.25 10.91 -0.38
C ALA A 239 16.01 11.61 -0.99
N ARG A 240 15.57 11.17 -2.18
CA ARG A 240 14.31 11.62 -2.77
C ARG A 240 13.22 10.58 -2.48
N PRO A 241 12.10 10.95 -1.85
CA PRO A 241 10.98 10.05 -1.66
C PRO A 241 10.50 9.47 -3.00
N GLN A 242 10.52 8.14 -3.12
CA GLN A 242 10.08 7.45 -4.35
C GLN A 242 8.55 7.29 -4.41
N PHE A 243 7.92 7.23 -3.25
CA PHE A 243 6.48 7.14 -3.09
C PHE A 243 6.01 8.28 -2.19
N LEU A 244 5.09 9.09 -2.68
CA LEU A 244 4.41 10.13 -1.92
C LEU A 244 2.90 9.90 -2.05
N ALA A 245 2.23 9.96 -0.91
CA ALA A 245 0.79 9.79 -0.81
C ALA A 245 0.17 10.97 -0.05
N THR A 246 -1.11 11.16 -0.23
CA THR A 246 -1.90 12.10 0.57
C THR A 246 -2.24 11.45 1.92
N SER A 247 -2.11 12.22 3.00
CA SER A 247 -2.50 11.79 4.35
C SER A 247 -3.90 12.27 4.70
N PRO A 248 -4.65 11.57 5.58
CA PRO A 248 -5.84 12.14 6.20
C PRO A 248 -5.53 13.51 6.80
N THR A 249 -6.44 14.47 6.57
CA THR A 249 -6.28 15.86 7.04
C THR A 249 -7.28 16.22 8.14
N ASN A 250 -8.19 15.32 8.47
CA ASN A 250 -9.20 15.51 9.50
C ASN A 250 -9.02 14.43 10.57
N LEU A 251 -9.42 14.78 11.79
CA LEU A 251 -9.22 13.92 12.95
C LEU A 251 -10.07 12.65 12.87
N ASN A 252 -11.29 12.73 12.33
CA ASN A 252 -12.19 11.59 12.26
C ASN A 252 -11.60 10.44 11.43
N ASP A 253 -11.13 10.73 10.22
CA ASP A 253 -10.52 9.73 9.33
C ASP A 253 -9.24 9.15 9.94
N LEU A 254 -8.44 9.99 10.62
CA LEU A 254 -7.25 9.55 11.33
C LEU A 254 -7.60 8.59 12.48
N LEU A 255 -8.62 8.91 13.28
CA LEU A 255 -9.07 8.06 14.39
C LEU A 255 -9.67 6.74 13.90
N ILE A 256 -10.45 6.75 12.82
CA ILE A 256 -10.98 5.53 12.20
C ILE A 256 -9.82 4.65 11.72
N GLN A 257 -8.84 5.22 11.02
CA GLN A 257 -7.67 4.49 10.55
C GLN A 257 -6.85 3.92 11.71
N ASN A 258 -6.63 4.71 12.76
CA ASN A 258 -5.88 4.26 13.93
C ASN A 258 -6.61 3.15 14.70
N THR A 259 -7.93 3.27 14.83
CA THR A 259 -8.78 2.26 15.48
C THR A 259 -8.71 0.94 14.73
N ARG A 260 -8.85 0.97 13.39
CA ARG A 260 -8.74 -0.23 12.54
C ARG A 260 -7.39 -0.93 12.69
N ARG A 261 -6.29 -0.17 12.63
CA ARG A 261 -4.93 -0.71 12.78
C ARG A 261 -4.71 -1.29 14.17
N SER A 262 -5.10 -0.54 15.20
CA SER A 262 -4.89 -0.93 16.60
C SER A 262 -5.66 -2.20 16.96
N SER A 263 -6.93 -2.29 16.59
CA SER A 263 -7.76 -3.47 16.87
C SER A 263 -7.28 -4.69 16.09
N GLY A 264 -6.87 -4.51 14.83
CA GLY A 264 -6.30 -5.59 14.02
C GLY A 264 -4.98 -6.13 14.57
N LEU A 265 -4.04 -5.25 14.91
CA LEU A 265 -2.73 -5.63 15.47
C LEU A 265 -2.90 -6.39 16.79
N LEU A 266 -3.72 -5.87 17.70
CA LEU A 266 -4.03 -6.55 18.95
C LEU A 266 -4.74 -7.89 18.70
N GLY A 267 -5.68 -7.93 17.75
CA GLY A 267 -6.36 -9.14 17.32
C GLY A 267 -5.39 -10.23 16.87
N VAL A 268 -4.35 -9.88 16.10
CA VAL A 268 -3.26 -10.81 15.76
C VAL A 268 -2.45 -11.19 16.99
N GLY A 269 -2.12 -10.23 17.85
CA GLY A 269 -1.37 -10.43 19.10
C GLY A 269 -1.99 -11.45 20.06
N ILE A 270 -3.32 -11.49 20.18
CA ILE A 270 -4.05 -12.45 21.03
C ILE A 270 -4.50 -13.73 20.29
N SER A 271 -4.21 -13.84 18.99
CA SER A 271 -4.58 -15.00 18.17
C SER A 271 -3.56 -16.13 18.25
N LYS A 272 -3.87 -17.27 17.61
CA LYS A 272 -2.91 -18.37 17.37
C LYS A 272 -1.69 -17.94 16.54
N CYS A 273 -1.78 -16.82 15.83
CA CYS A 273 -0.67 -16.23 15.07
C CYS A 273 0.12 -15.19 15.89
N CYS A 274 -0.04 -15.14 17.22
CA CYS A 274 0.72 -14.27 18.10
C CYS A 274 2.24 -14.37 17.80
N PRO A 275 2.94 -13.26 17.53
CA PRO A 275 4.37 -13.29 17.25
C PRO A 275 5.24 -13.90 18.36
N LEU A 276 4.81 -13.84 19.62
CA LEU A 276 5.52 -14.43 20.76
C LEU A 276 5.32 -15.95 20.89
N ILE A 277 4.24 -16.49 20.32
CA ILE A 277 3.91 -17.93 20.40
C ILE A 277 4.26 -18.63 19.09
N TYR A 278 3.82 -18.06 17.97
CA TYR A 278 4.01 -18.61 16.64
C TYR A 278 5.41 -18.34 16.06
N GLY A 279 6.01 -17.21 16.41
CA GLY A 279 7.29 -16.74 15.84
C GLY A 279 8.54 -17.49 16.31
N PRO A 280 8.75 -17.80 17.61
CA PRO A 280 10.05 -18.29 18.10
C PRO A 280 10.54 -19.61 17.48
N SER A 281 9.63 -20.47 17.00
CA SER A 281 9.97 -21.71 16.30
C SER A 281 10.29 -21.52 14.82
N ARG A 282 10.08 -20.32 14.27
CA ARG A 282 10.06 -20.04 12.81
C ARG A 282 10.87 -18.81 12.38
N MET A 283 11.26 -17.96 13.31
CA MET A 283 12.11 -16.79 13.08
C MET A 283 13.05 -16.54 14.26
N SER A 284 13.99 -15.60 14.12
CA SER A 284 14.87 -15.29 15.25
C SER A 284 14.11 -14.59 16.37
N PHE A 285 14.61 -14.75 17.60
CA PHE A 285 14.02 -14.12 18.80
C PHE A 285 13.79 -12.61 18.62
N HIS A 286 14.82 -11.88 18.15
CA HIS A 286 14.73 -10.44 17.89
C HIS A 286 13.63 -10.07 16.89
N GLN A 287 13.40 -10.91 15.86
CA GLN A 287 12.32 -10.67 14.89
C GLN A 287 10.96 -10.89 15.50
N SER A 288 10.83 -11.98 16.26
CA SER A 288 9.64 -12.26 17.04
C SER A 288 9.30 -11.07 17.93
N LEU A 289 10.29 -10.49 18.59
CA LEU A 289 10.11 -9.36 19.48
C LEU A 289 9.72 -8.08 18.74
N CYS A 290 10.32 -7.77 17.59
CA CYS A 290 9.88 -6.62 16.77
C CYS A 290 8.43 -6.77 16.31
N TYR A 291 8.03 -7.95 15.83
CA TYR A 291 6.64 -8.20 15.44
C TYR A 291 5.70 -8.17 16.65
N ALA A 292 6.12 -8.70 17.79
CA ALA A 292 5.36 -8.65 19.03
C ALA A 292 5.13 -7.21 19.48
N GLU A 293 6.17 -6.37 19.39
CA GLU A 293 6.01 -4.97 19.75
C GLU A 293 4.99 -4.28 18.84
N CYS A 294 5.08 -4.45 17.51
CA CYS A 294 4.03 -3.90 16.63
C CYS A 294 2.62 -4.42 16.97
N ALA A 295 2.48 -5.70 17.33
CA ALA A 295 1.18 -6.30 17.65
C ALA A 295 0.59 -5.81 18.99
N PHE A 296 1.43 -5.64 20.01
CA PHE A 296 1.00 -5.28 21.38
C PHE A 296 1.15 -3.80 21.71
N PHE A 297 1.83 -3.01 20.87
CA PHE A 297 1.97 -1.57 21.02
C PHE A 297 0.65 -0.87 21.37
N PRO A 298 -0.49 -1.13 20.69
CA PRO A 298 -1.75 -0.47 21.05
C PRO A 298 -2.22 -0.75 22.48
N LEU A 299 -2.03 -1.98 22.96
CA LEU A 299 -2.45 -2.39 24.30
C LEU A 299 -1.55 -1.79 25.37
N PHE A 300 -0.22 -1.92 25.21
CA PHE A 300 0.73 -1.41 26.20
C PHE A 300 0.67 0.10 26.29
N TYR A 301 0.63 0.79 25.15
CA TYR A 301 0.54 2.25 25.12
C TYR A 301 -0.76 2.75 25.74
N CYS A 302 -1.90 2.12 25.42
CA CYS A 302 -3.18 2.48 26.01
C CYS A 302 -3.20 2.27 27.53
N LEU A 303 -2.76 1.11 28.02
CA LEU A 303 -2.75 0.81 29.45
C LEU A 303 -1.81 1.75 30.21
N SER A 304 -0.57 1.92 29.73
CA SER A 304 0.40 2.81 30.36
C SER A 304 -0.09 4.25 30.41
N LEU A 305 -0.66 4.76 29.32
CA LEU A 305 -1.23 6.11 29.31
C LEU A 305 -2.40 6.26 30.28
N CYS A 306 -3.32 5.29 30.32
CA CYS A 306 -4.42 5.32 31.28
C CYS A 306 -3.92 5.32 32.71
N CYS A 307 -2.90 4.51 33.04
CA CYS A 307 -2.27 4.52 34.36
C CYS A 307 -1.65 5.89 34.68
N PHE A 308 -0.83 6.44 33.79
CA PHE A 308 -0.20 7.75 34.00
C PHE A 308 -1.22 8.91 34.07
N ALA A 309 -2.36 8.78 33.39
CA ALA A 309 -3.40 9.80 33.36
C ALA A 309 -4.43 9.68 34.52
N THR A 310 -4.37 8.61 35.32
CA THR A 310 -5.35 8.38 36.41
C THR A 310 -4.71 8.22 37.78
N ILE A 311 -3.58 7.50 37.88
CA ILE A 311 -2.92 7.21 39.15
C ILE A 311 -2.51 8.50 39.87
N PRO A 312 -1.84 9.49 39.24
CA PRO A 312 -1.46 10.73 39.92
C PRO A 312 -2.65 11.52 40.47
N GLN A 313 -3.76 11.56 39.73
CA GLN A 313 -4.98 12.28 40.10
C GLN A 313 -5.66 11.60 41.29
N LEU A 314 -5.73 10.26 41.28
CA LEU A 314 -6.27 9.49 42.41
C LEU A 314 -5.41 9.62 43.67
N CYS A 315 -4.08 9.59 43.52
CA CYS A 315 -3.14 9.82 44.61
C CYS A 315 -3.32 11.22 45.21
N LEU A 316 -3.45 12.26 44.37
CA LEU A 316 -3.69 13.64 44.80
C LEU A 316 -5.01 13.77 45.58
N LEU A 317 -6.10 13.19 45.09
CA LEU A 317 -7.40 13.21 45.77
C LEU A 317 -7.40 12.44 47.09
N SER A 318 -6.59 11.38 47.19
CA SER A 318 -6.51 10.52 48.37
C SER A 318 -5.46 10.98 49.38
N GLY A 319 -4.70 12.04 49.09
CA GLY A 319 -3.58 12.49 49.93
C GLY A 319 -2.41 11.49 50.00
N ILE A 320 -2.29 10.59 49.01
CA ILE A 320 -1.22 9.60 48.94
C ILE A 320 -0.08 10.15 48.10
N TYR A 321 1.13 10.20 48.66
CA TYR A 321 2.33 10.59 47.92
C TYR A 321 2.76 9.46 46.96
N LEU A 322 2.89 9.78 45.67
CA LEU A 322 3.24 8.80 44.64
C LEU A 322 4.70 8.34 44.72
N TYR A 323 5.59 9.24 45.12
CA TYR A 323 7.00 8.97 45.35
C TYR A 323 7.32 9.24 46.82
N PRO A 324 8.18 8.42 47.44
CA PRO A 324 8.63 8.69 48.80
C PRO A 324 9.38 10.03 48.84
N GLU A 325 9.25 10.75 49.96
CA GLU A 325 10.09 11.92 50.20
C GLU A 325 11.56 11.48 50.22
N VAL A 326 12.39 12.15 49.42
CA VAL A 326 13.83 11.91 49.45
C VAL A 326 14.36 12.57 50.71
N THR A 327 14.59 11.78 51.77
CA THR A 327 15.40 12.24 52.90
C THR A 327 16.82 12.44 52.40
N SER A 328 17.25 13.69 52.26
CA SER A 328 18.67 14.03 52.08
C SER A 328 19.42 13.74 53.39
N SER A 329 19.70 12.47 53.66
CA SER A 329 20.73 12.09 54.61
C SER A 329 22.07 12.07 53.85
N LEU A 330 22.71 13.23 53.80
CA LEU A 330 24.12 13.41 53.45
C LEU A 330 24.94 13.45 54.73
#